data_AF-A0A9N8DYF8-F1
#
_entry.id   AF-A0A9N8DYF8-F1
#
_cell.length_a   1.000
_cell.length_b   1.000
_cell.length_c   1.000
_cell.angle_alpha   90.00
_cell.angle_beta   90.00
_cell.angle_gamma   90.00
#
_symmetry.space_group_name_H-M   'P 1'
#
loop_
_entity.id
_entity.type
_entity.pdbx_description
1 polymer ?
#
loop_
_entity_poly.entity_id
_entity_poly.type
_entity_poly.pdbx_seq_one_letter_code
_entity_poly.pdbx_strand_id
1 'polypeptide(L)'
;MMIKTVASVAALATAVQGFSSIAVPRPDASKAVKEALEITESFGINSNEAKVAWDIVEEIDASDNSEATKGSLDAECPVQEEVSLECMDYGTFMDQMKVVRDLTSEKNHKANQNGMASVLKNVKLATPQGAVGGSSPELERALLEARTATQEYGITSPEAKLAWETYEDIASSGTQNAMGTNLIDECSVEAGQEACEAMEELERVMPVLLAISDQYNDNQHN
;
A
#
# COMPACT_ATOMS: atom_id res chain seq x y z
N MET A 1 58.95 30.18 -21.76
CA MET A 1 58.03 29.56 -20.79
C MET A 1 56.63 30.12 -21.02
N MET A 2 55.72 29.37 -21.64
CA MET A 2 54.28 29.57 -21.48
C MET A 2 53.61 28.20 -21.59
N ILE A 3 52.87 27.87 -20.54
CA ILE A 3 52.33 26.54 -20.23
C ILE A 3 50.99 26.39 -20.97
N LYS A 4 50.83 25.23 -21.62
CA LYS A 4 49.58 24.77 -22.25
C LYS A 4 48.57 24.38 -21.16
N THR A 5 47.31 24.77 -21.31
CA THR A 5 46.21 24.23 -20.51
C THR A 5 45.11 23.79 -21.46
N VAL A 6 44.92 22.47 -21.58
CA VAL A 6 43.82 21.84 -22.33
C VAL A 6 42.85 21.31 -21.29
N ALA A 7 41.61 21.81 -21.30
CA ALA A 7 40.54 21.32 -20.43
C ALA A 7 39.82 20.18 -21.15
N SER A 8 39.96 18.95 -20.64
CA SER A 8 39.12 17.80 -21.03
C SER A 8 37.83 17.82 -20.21
N VAL A 9 36.69 17.95 -20.88
CA VAL A 9 35.36 17.73 -20.30
C VAL A 9 35.01 16.26 -20.52
N ALA A 10 35.03 15.47 -19.45
CA ALA A 10 34.56 14.08 -19.47
C ALA A 10 33.05 14.08 -19.24
N ALA A 11 32.28 13.66 -20.24
CA ALA A 11 30.86 13.40 -20.12
C ALA A 11 30.65 12.04 -19.42
N LEU A 12 29.99 12.05 -18.26
CA LEU A 12 29.48 10.84 -17.61
C LEU A 12 28.22 10.38 -18.37
N ALA A 13 28.34 9.32 -19.16
CA ALA A 13 27.19 8.58 -19.67
C ALA A 13 26.76 7.55 -18.61
N THR A 14 25.65 7.80 -17.93
CA THR A 14 24.96 6.82 -17.09
C THR A 14 24.28 5.78 -17.99
N ALA A 15 24.86 4.58 -18.07
CA ALA A 15 24.23 3.44 -18.70
C ALA A 15 23.10 2.91 -17.80
N VAL A 16 21.86 3.08 -18.24
CA VAL A 16 20.70 2.42 -17.66
C VAL A 16 20.76 0.95 -18.09
N GLN A 17 21.14 0.05 -17.18
CA GLN A 17 21.04 -1.38 -17.41
C GLN A 17 19.57 -1.78 -17.32
N GLY A 18 18.94 -2.01 -18.47
CA GLY A 18 17.61 -2.60 -18.53
C GLY A 18 17.64 -4.01 -17.94
N PHE A 19 16.74 -4.29 -17.01
CA PHE A 19 16.51 -5.62 -16.50
C PHE A 19 15.86 -6.46 -17.60
N SER A 20 16.64 -7.32 -18.27
CA SER A 20 16.08 -8.36 -19.12
C SER A 20 15.35 -9.37 -18.25
N SER A 21 14.04 -9.48 -18.42
CA SER A 21 13.22 -10.51 -17.80
C SER A 21 13.82 -11.89 -18.09
N ILE A 22 14.24 -12.60 -17.05
CA ILE A 22 14.69 -14.00 -17.18
C ILE A 22 13.42 -14.81 -17.48
N ALA A 23 13.15 -15.04 -18.76
CA ALA A 23 12.13 -15.99 -19.17
C ALA A 23 12.58 -17.38 -18.69
N VAL A 24 11.95 -17.87 -17.62
CA VAL A 24 12.17 -19.25 -17.17
C VAL A 24 11.55 -20.16 -18.24
N PRO A 25 12.34 -20.99 -18.92
CA PRO A 25 11.79 -21.89 -19.94
C PRO A 25 10.80 -22.85 -19.28
N ARG A 26 9.65 -23.04 -19.92
CA ARG A 26 8.60 -23.99 -19.49
C ARG A 26 9.21 -25.38 -19.26
N PRO A 27 8.89 -26.07 -18.15
CA PRO A 27 9.31 -27.45 -17.94
C PRO A 27 8.84 -28.34 -19.09
N ASP A 28 9.74 -29.13 -19.67
CA ASP A 28 9.39 -30.05 -20.76
C ASP A 28 8.62 -31.27 -20.22
N ALA A 29 7.29 -31.25 -20.39
CA ALA A 29 6.39 -32.33 -19.97
C ALA A 29 6.38 -33.54 -20.95
N SER A 30 7.05 -33.44 -22.10
CA SER A 30 6.95 -34.43 -23.18
C SER A 30 7.32 -35.85 -22.74
N LYS A 31 8.31 -35.97 -21.84
CA LYS A 31 8.75 -37.26 -21.29
C LYS A 31 7.69 -37.87 -20.37
N ALA A 32 7.09 -37.08 -19.49
CA ALA A 32 6.07 -37.53 -18.55
C ALA A 32 4.79 -37.96 -19.29
N VAL A 33 4.38 -37.21 -20.32
CA VAL A 33 3.24 -37.58 -21.18
C VAL A 33 3.46 -38.92 -21.86
N LYS A 34 4.67 -39.16 -22.40
CA LYS A 34 5.00 -40.44 -23.04
C LYS A 34 4.93 -41.60 -22.05
N GLU A 35 5.47 -41.42 -20.85
CA GLU A 35 5.44 -42.43 -19.79
C GLU A 35 4.00 -42.73 -19.32
N ALA A 36 3.18 -41.69 -19.14
CA ALA A 36 1.76 -41.85 -18.80
C ALA A 36 0.98 -42.62 -19.88
N LEU A 37 1.28 -42.40 -21.17
CA LEU A 37 0.68 -43.14 -22.27
C LEU A 37 1.10 -44.62 -22.28
N GLU A 38 2.38 -44.93 -22.08
CA GLU A 38 2.89 -46.31 -22.01
C GLU A 38 2.29 -47.08 -20.81
N ILE A 39 2.14 -46.42 -19.65
CA ILE A 39 1.49 -47.00 -18.47
C ILE A 39 -0.01 -47.19 -18.71
N THR A 40 -0.67 -46.24 -19.36
CA THR A 40 -2.09 -46.34 -19.72
C THR A 40 -2.34 -47.50 -20.69
N GLU A 41 -1.43 -47.73 -21.65
CA GLU A 41 -1.52 -48.84 -22.61
C GLU A 41 -1.34 -50.20 -21.92
N SER A 42 -0.42 -50.29 -20.96
CA SER A 42 -0.07 -51.56 -20.29
C SER A 42 -1.03 -51.95 -19.16
N PHE A 43 -1.50 -50.99 -18.36
CA PHE A 43 -2.35 -51.25 -17.19
C PHE A 43 -3.83 -50.88 -17.41
N GLY A 44 -4.14 -50.14 -18.48
CA GLY A 44 -5.47 -49.61 -18.77
C GLY A 44 -5.74 -48.28 -18.07
N ILE A 45 -6.56 -47.44 -18.71
CA ILE A 45 -6.83 -46.05 -18.27
C ILE A 45 -7.41 -45.92 -16.85
N ASN A 46 -8.06 -46.96 -16.34
CA ASN A 46 -8.69 -46.94 -15.02
C ASN A 46 -7.80 -47.51 -13.91
N SER A 47 -6.57 -47.95 -14.22
CA SER A 47 -5.63 -48.46 -13.22
C SER A 47 -5.14 -47.36 -12.30
N ASN A 48 -4.65 -47.74 -11.12
CA ASN A 48 -4.10 -46.75 -10.18
C ASN A 48 -2.76 -46.21 -10.69
N GLU A 49 -2.00 -47.05 -11.40
CA GLU A 49 -0.73 -46.72 -12.03
C GLU A 49 -0.90 -45.67 -13.12
N ALA A 50 -1.94 -45.80 -13.97
CA ALA A 50 -2.24 -44.81 -14.98
C ALA A 50 -2.65 -43.47 -14.36
N LYS A 51 -3.48 -43.48 -13.31
CA LYS A 51 -3.88 -42.26 -12.59
C LYS A 51 -2.68 -41.51 -12.03
N VAL A 52 -1.81 -42.21 -11.29
CA VAL A 52 -0.60 -41.60 -10.72
C VAL A 52 0.32 -41.03 -11.81
N ALA A 53 0.46 -41.72 -12.94
CA ALA A 53 1.28 -41.21 -14.05
C ALA A 53 0.70 -39.92 -14.68
N TRP A 54 -0.63 -39.82 -14.77
CA TRP A 54 -1.30 -38.60 -15.23
C TRP A 54 -1.28 -37.48 -14.18
N ASP A 55 -1.35 -37.80 -12.89
CA ASP A 55 -1.18 -36.81 -11.81
C ASP A 55 0.19 -36.13 -11.91
N ILE A 56 1.26 -36.87 -12.23
CA ILE A 56 2.60 -36.30 -12.42
C ILE A 56 2.64 -35.35 -13.64
N VAL A 57 1.97 -35.70 -14.73
CA VAL A 57 1.86 -34.81 -15.90
C VAL A 57 1.14 -33.53 -15.52
N GLU A 58 0.04 -33.64 -14.76
CA GLU A 58 -0.71 -32.50 -14.26
C GLU A 58 0.14 -31.62 -13.33
N GLU A 59 0.93 -32.19 -12.42
CA GLU A 59 1.81 -31.42 -11.53
C GLU A 59 2.90 -30.66 -12.32
N ILE A 60 3.49 -31.28 -13.34
CA ILE A 60 4.49 -30.63 -14.20
C ILE A 60 3.85 -29.49 -15.01
N ASP A 61 2.64 -29.70 -15.53
CA ASP A 61 1.91 -28.69 -16.32
C ASP A 61 1.38 -27.55 -15.44
N ALA A 62 0.89 -27.84 -14.25
CA ALA A 62 0.44 -26.86 -13.27
C ALA A 62 1.58 -26.00 -12.71
N SER A 63 2.81 -26.52 -12.72
CA SER A 63 4.01 -25.76 -12.37
C SER A 63 4.42 -24.76 -13.45
N ASP A 64 3.80 -24.82 -14.64
CA ASP A 64 4.03 -23.86 -15.72
C ASP A 64 3.37 -22.52 -15.44
N ASN A 65 4.15 -21.60 -14.86
CA ASN A 65 3.75 -20.21 -14.67
C ASN A 65 3.92 -19.36 -15.94
N SER A 66 4.10 -19.96 -17.13
CA SER A 66 4.26 -19.22 -18.38
C SER A 66 3.01 -18.40 -18.72
N GLU A 67 1.79 -18.89 -18.42
CA GLU A 67 0.56 -18.11 -18.58
C GLU A 67 0.52 -16.88 -17.67
N ALA A 68 0.98 -17.00 -16.42
CA ALA A 68 1.08 -15.86 -15.52
C ALA A 68 2.12 -14.82 -15.97
N THR A 69 3.06 -15.20 -16.83
CA THR A 69 4.10 -14.31 -17.38
C THR A 69 3.81 -13.84 -18.81
N LYS A 70 2.79 -14.40 -19.49
CA LYS A 70 2.34 -13.94 -20.81
C LYS A 70 1.72 -12.55 -20.81
N GLY A 71 1.24 -12.07 -19.66
CA GLY A 71 0.66 -10.72 -19.50
C GLY A 71 1.69 -9.58 -19.41
N SER A 72 2.88 -9.72 -20.00
CA SER A 72 3.80 -8.57 -20.10
C SER A 72 3.18 -7.52 -21.02
N LEU A 73 3.12 -6.27 -20.56
CA LEU A 73 2.55 -5.15 -21.30
C LEU A 73 3.15 -4.99 -22.70
N ASP A 74 4.43 -5.34 -22.86
CA ASP A 74 5.14 -5.27 -24.15
C ASP A 74 4.59 -6.27 -25.19
N ALA A 75 3.93 -7.35 -24.75
CA ALA A 75 3.33 -8.35 -25.64
C ALA A 75 1.89 -7.98 -26.04
N GLU A 76 1.12 -7.40 -25.12
CA GLU A 76 -0.29 -7.01 -25.34
C GLU A 76 -0.43 -5.62 -25.99
N CYS A 77 0.59 -4.76 -25.87
CA CYS A 77 0.63 -3.42 -26.45
C CYS A 77 1.77 -3.29 -27.46
N PRO A 78 1.67 -3.91 -28.66
CA PRO A 78 2.72 -3.83 -29.67
C PRO A 78 2.94 -2.38 -30.11
N VAL A 79 4.19 -1.92 -30.03
CA VAL A 79 4.61 -0.53 -30.32
C VAL A 79 4.38 -0.13 -31.79
N GLN A 80 4.08 -1.09 -32.68
CA GLN A 80 4.42 -0.93 -34.09
C GLN A 80 3.31 -0.53 -35.07
N GLU A 81 2.01 -0.54 -34.76
CA GLU A 81 1.07 0.00 -35.76
C GLU A 81 -0.28 0.53 -35.26
N GLU A 82 -0.91 -0.06 -34.24
CA GLU A 82 -2.16 0.48 -33.66
C GLU A 82 -2.19 0.26 -32.15
N VAL A 83 -1.79 1.27 -31.37
CA VAL A 83 -1.93 1.23 -29.91
C VAL A 83 -3.41 1.32 -29.59
N SER A 84 -3.98 0.27 -29.02
CA SER A 84 -5.37 0.28 -28.57
C SER A 84 -5.59 1.38 -27.52
N LEU A 85 -6.81 1.92 -27.45
CA LEU A 85 -7.17 2.95 -26.47
C LEU A 85 -6.89 2.45 -25.04
N GLU A 86 -7.14 1.16 -24.81
CA GLU A 86 -6.91 0.47 -23.54
C GLU A 86 -5.42 0.46 -23.15
N CYS A 87 -4.50 0.31 -24.12
CA CYS A 87 -3.06 0.39 -23.86
C CYS A 87 -2.60 1.80 -23.50
N MET A 88 -3.21 2.84 -24.10
CA MET A 88 -2.93 4.22 -23.73
C MET A 88 -3.39 4.54 -22.30
N ASP A 89 -4.61 4.14 -21.95
CA ASP A 89 -5.17 4.37 -20.61
C ASP A 89 -4.32 3.67 -19.54
N TYR A 90 -3.89 2.43 -19.78
CA TYR A 90 -3.00 1.72 -18.87
C TYR A 90 -1.65 2.43 -18.70
N GLY A 91 -1.05 2.94 -19.78
CA GLY A 91 0.18 3.73 -19.72
C GLY A 91 0.03 4.96 -18.81
N THR A 92 -1.08 5.70 -18.98
CA THR A 92 -1.38 6.85 -18.12
C THR A 92 -1.58 6.48 -16.66
N PHE A 93 -2.26 5.35 -16.38
CA PHE A 93 -2.44 4.85 -15.03
C PHE A 93 -1.11 4.48 -14.37
N MET A 94 -0.21 3.82 -15.09
CA MET A 94 1.12 3.45 -14.59
C MET A 94 1.97 4.69 -14.28
N ASP A 95 1.87 5.74 -15.10
CA ASP A 95 2.57 7.00 -14.82
C ASP A 95 1.97 7.74 -13.62
N GLN A 96 0.65 7.72 -13.43
CA GLN A 96 0.01 8.23 -12.21
C GLN A 96 0.47 7.46 -10.96
N MET A 97 0.56 6.13 -11.05
CA MET A 97 1.06 5.27 -9.97
C MET A 97 2.52 5.58 -9.61
N LYS A 98 3.38 5.86 -10.60
CA LYS A 98 4.76 6.32 -10.33
C LYS A 98 4.77 7.64 -9.58
N VAL A 99 3.95 8.61 -10.00
CA VAL A 99 3.84 9.89 -9.30
C VAL A 99 3.39 9.69 -7.84
N VAL A 100 2.38 8.85 -7.60
CA VAL A 100 1.94 8.54 -6.23
C VAL A 100 3.04 7.87 -5.42
N ARG A 101 3.74 6.89 -6.00
CA ARG A 101 4.88 6.21 -5.35
C ARG A 101 5.99 7.19 -5.01
N ASP A 102 6.33 8.10 -5.92
CA ASP A 102 7.36 9.10 -5.68
C ASP A 102 6.93 10.05 -4.57
N LEU A 103 5.69 10.54 -4.58
CA LEU A 103 5.12 11.37 -3.52
C LEU A 103 5.08 10.66 -2.16
N THR A 104 4.79 9.36 -2.14
CA THR A 104 4.77 8.53 -0.92
C THR A 104 6.14 7.96 -0.54
N SER A 105 7.15 8.10 -1.40
CA SER A 105 8.50 7.65 -1.07
C SER A 105 9.03 8.36 0.18
N GLU A 106 9.80 7.64 1.00
CA GLU A 106 10.28 8.14 2.28
C GLU A 106 11.01 9.50 2.21
N LYS A 107 11.60 9.82 1.05
CA LYS A 107 12.27 11.10 0.80
C LYS A 107 11.28 12.27 0.86
N ASN A 108 10.12 12.12 0.23
CA ASN A 108 9.07 13.13 0.26
C ASN A 108 8.32 13.14 1.59
N HIS A 109 8.16 11.98 2.23
CA HIS A 109 7.62 11.89 3.58
C HIS A 109 8.47 12.67 4.60
N LYS A 110 9.80 12.53 4.58
CA LYS A 110 10.71 13.28 5.48
C LYS A 110 10.72 14.78 5.19
N ALA A 111 10.68 15.18 3.91
CA ALA A 111 10.59 16.59 3.54
C ALA A 111 9.28 17.22 4.01
N ASN A 112 8.16 16.53 3.82
CA ASN A 112 6.84 17.00 4.25
C ASN A 112 6.72 17.00 5.78
N GLN A 113 7.20 15.98 6.48
CA GLN A 113 7.25 15.95 7.95
C GLN A 113 8.08 17.08 8.53
N ASN A 114 9.24 17.39 7.95
CA ASN A 114 10.06 18.53 8.39
C ASN A 114 9.35 19.87 8.14
N GLY A 115 8.64 20.01 7.02
CA GLY A 115 7.81 21.18 6.71
C GLY A 115 6.66 21.33 7.71
N MET A 116 5.90 20.27 7.94
CA MET A 116 4.80 20.25 8.91
C MET A 116 5.29 20.47 10.35
N ALA A 117 6.41 19.88 10.75
CA ALA A 117 7.02 20.11 12.06
C ALA A 117 7.47 21.58 12.23
N SER A 118 7.93 22.23 11.16
CA SER A 118 8.25 23.66 11.18
C SER A 118 6.99 24.53 11.30
N VAL A 119 5.90 24.16 10.62
CA VAL A 119 4.61 24.87 10.74
C VAL A 119 4.02 24.66 12.14
N LEU A 120 4.04 23.44 12.66
CA LEU A 120 3.57 23.10 14.02
C LEU A 120 4.39 23.77 15.12
N LYS A 121 5.70 24.01 14.93
CA LYS A 121 6.51 24.79 15.89
C LYS A 121 6.07 26.26 15.99
N ASN A 122 5.51 26.81 14.92
CA ASN A 122 5.03 28.19 14.87
C ASN A 122 3.58 28.34 15.33
N VAL A 123 2.78 27.28 15.23
CA VAL A 123 1.46 27.22 15.87
C VAL A 123 1.68 26.86 17.33
N LYS A 124 1.62 27.85 18.22
CA LYS A 124 1.46 27.62 19.67
C LYS A 124 0.09 27.00 19.92
N LEU A 125 -0.07 25.73 19.58
CA LEU A 125 -1.16 24.92 20.08
C LEU A 125 -0.94 24.83 21.58
N ALA A 126 -1.89 25.33 22.37
CA ALA A 126 -1.92 25.03 23.78
C ALA A 126 -1.85 23.51 23.90
N THR A 127 -0.76 23.00 24.46
CA THR A 127 -0.59 21.56 24.68
C THR A 127 -1.82 21.12 25.46
N PRO A 128 -2.72 20.28 24.90
CA PRO A 128 -3.74 19.69 25.73
C PRO A 128 -2.97 18.94 26.81
N GLN A 129 -3.14 19.35 28.06
CA GLN A 129 -2.76 18.57 29.23
C GLN A 129 -3.71 17.37 29.31
N GLY A 130 -3.81 16.60 28.22
CA GLY A 130 -4.35 15.26 28.26
C GLY A 130 -3.36 14.47 29.09
N ALA A 131 -3.82 13.95 30.22
CA ALA A 131 -3.06 13.03 31.04
C ALA A 131 -2.48 11.97 30.10
N VAL A 132 -1.15 11.99 29.93
CA VAL A 132 -0.43 10.87 29.35
C VAL A 132 -0.84 9.69 30.21
N GLY A 133 -1.67 8.80 29.68
CA GLY A 133 -2.12 7.62 30.40
C GLY A 133 -0.86 6.92 30.91
N GLY A 134 -0.63 6.99 32.22
CA GLY A 134 0.59 6.47 32.81
C GLY A 134 0.73 5.02 32.40
N SER A 135 1.92 4.63 31.94
CA SER A 135 2.27 3.23 31.70
C SER A 135 1.72 2.39 32.84
N SER A 136 0.78 1.49 32.56
CA SER A 136 0.22 0.67 33.61
C SER A 136 1.37 -0.16 34.22
N PRO A 137 1.43 -0.31 35.55
CA PRO A 137 2.48 -1.13 36.18
C PRO A 137 2.46 -2.58 35.68
N GLU A 138 1.34 -3.01 35.10
CA GLU A 138 1.18 -4.30 34.44
C GLU A 138 1.94 -4.38 33.11
N LEU A 139 1.95 -3.32 32.30
CA LEU A 139 2.70 -3.25 31.05
C LEU A 139 4.22 -3.29 31.30
N GLU A 140 4.69 -2.60 32.35
CA GLU A 140 6.11 -2.62 32.73
C GLU A 140 6.55 -4.01 33.19
N ARG A 141 5.69 -4.71 33.95
CA ARG A 141 5.94 -6.10 34.38
C ARG A 141 6.03 -7.05 33.19
N ALA A 142 5.09 -6.96 32.25
CA ALA A 142 5.08 -7.80 31.05
C ALA A 142 6.32 -7.55 30.16
N LEU A 143 6.75 -6.29 30.05
CA LEU A 143 7.96 -5.93 29.30
C LEU A 143 9.23 -6.50 29.95
N LEU A 144 9.32 -6.47 31.28
CA LEU A 144 10.45 -7.08 31.99
C LEU A 144 10.47 -8.60 31.80
N GLU A 145 9.31 -9.25 31.87
CA GLU A 145 9.15 -10.69 31.66
C GLU A 145 9.56 -11.12 30.24
N ALA A 146 9.09 -10.42 29.21
CA ALA A 146 9.47 -10.65 27.81
C ALA A 146 10.99 -10.51 27.59
N ARG A 147 11.62 -9.50 28.20
CA ARG A 147 13.08 -9.32 28.13
C ARG A 147 13.84 -10.43 28.84
N THR A 148 13.37 -10.84 30.01
CA THR A 148 14.00 -11.90 30.80
C THR A 148 13.90 -13.24 30.07
N ALA A 149 12.73 -13.57 29.52
CA ALA A 149 12.53 -14.77 28.71
C ALA A 149 13.40 -14.78 27.44
N THR A 150 13.53 -13.63 26.77
CA THR A 150 14.43 -13.47 25.61
C THR A 150 15.90 -13.70 26.00
N GLN A 151 16.30 -13.26 27.20
CA GLN A 151 17.67 -13.40 27.70
C GLN A 151 18.00 -14.82 28.14
N GLU A 152 17.06 -15.52 28.79
CA GLU A 152 17.27 -16.87 29.33
C GLU A 152 17.12 -17.96 28.27
N TYR A 153 16.09 -17.87 27.42
CA TYR A 153 15.72 -18.94 26.48
C TYR A 153 16.14 -18.62 25.03
N GLY A 154 16.48 -17.36 24.75
CA GLY A 154 16.83 -16.87 23.42
C GLY A 154 15.63 -16.36 22.62
N ILE A 155 15.86 -15.42 21.70
CA ILE A 155 14.80 -14.71 20.97
C ILE A 155 13.87 -15.61 20.14
N THR A 156 14.36 -16.78 19.71
CA THR A 156 13.58 -17.73 18.90
C THR A 156 12.85 -18.78 19.74
N SER A 157 13.01 -18.79 21.06
CA SER A 157 12.39 -19.78 21.93
C SER A 157 10.87 -19.58 21.99
N PRO A 158 10.10 -20.66 22.19
CA PRO A 158 8.65 -20.55 22.37
C PRO A 158 8.28 -19.73 23.61
N GLU A 159 9.08 -19.79 24.68
CA GLU A 159 8.89 -19.02 25.92
C GLU A 159 9.08 -17.51 25.69
N ALA A 160 10.09 -17.11 24.91
CA ALA A 160 10.30 -15.73 24.54
C ALA A 160 9.15 -15.19 23.67
N LYS A 161 8.66 -15.99 22.71
CA LYS A 161 7.51 -15.63 21.87
C LYS A 161 6.25 -15.41 22.71
N LEU A 162 5.92 -16.35 23.58
CA LEU A 162 4.73 -16.26 24.44
C LEU A 162 4.78 -15.02 25.35
N ALA A 163 5.94 -14.69 25.88
CA ALA A 163 6.10 -13.52 26.74
C ALA A 163 5.95 -12.19 25.96
N TRP A 164 6.41 -12.12 24.71
CA TRP A 164 6.17 -10.97 23.83
C TRP A 164 4.71 -10.86 23.40
N GLU A 165 4.05 -11.98 23.06
CA GLU A 165 2.61 -12.01 22.77
C GLU A 165 1.81 -11.47 23.97
N THR A 166 2.14 -11.89 25.18
CA THR A 166 1.50 -11.39 26.41
C THR A 166 1.71 -9.88 26.61
N TYR A 167 2.91 -9.37 26.33
CA TYR A 167 3.18 -7.94 26.37
C TYR A 167 2.35 -7.16 25.34
N GLU A 168 2.24 -7.68 24.12
CA GLU A 168 1.44 -7.07 23.04
C GLU A 168 -0.06 -7.07 23.37
N ASP A 169 -0.57 -8.13 23.98
CA ASP A 169 -1.96 -8.20 24.43
C ASP A 169 -2.26 -7.16 25.52
N ILE A 170 -1.34 -6.98 26.47
CA ILE A 170 -1.47 -5.96 27.53
C ILE A 170 -1.33 -4.55 26.95
N ALA A 171 -0.40 -4.34 26.01
CA ALA A 171 -0.24 -3.07 25.32
C ALA A 171 -1.48 -2.69 24.49
N SER A 172 -2.10 -3.67 23.85
CA SER A 172 -3.29 -3.50 23.00
C SER A 172 -4.59 -3.37 23.81
N SER A 173 -4.64 -3.94 25.01
CA SER A 173 -5.77 -3.73 25.94
C SER A 173 -5.68 -2.40 26.69
N GLY A 174 -4.47 -1.88 26.93
CA GLY A 174 -4.25 -0.55 27.49
C GLY A 174 -4.70 0.61 26.59
N THR A 175 -4.93 0.34 25.30
CA THR A 175 -5.44 1.33 24.32
C THR A 175 -6.97 1.47 24.36
N GLN A 176 -7.68 0.84 25.30
CA GLN A 176 -9.11 1.06 25.53
C GLN A 176 -9.45 2.51 25.92
N ASN A 177 -8.48 3.30 26.39
CA ASN A 177 -8.64 4.75 26.59
C ASN A 177 -8.29 5.59 25.34
N ALA A 178 -7.74 4.97 24.29
CA ALA A 178 -7.40 5.61 23.01
C ALA A 178 -8.46 5.34 21.92
N MET A 179 -9.32 4.35 22.10
CA MET A 179 -10.69 4.50 21.63
C MET A 179 -11.30 5.57 22.53
N GLY A 180 -11.32 6.81 22.04
CA GLY A 180 -12.13 7.86 22.65
C GLY A 180 -13.52 7.30 22.97
N THR A 181 -14.18 7.90 23.96
CA THR A 181 -15.61 7.69 24.23
C THR A 181 -16.34 7.42 22.91
N ASN A 182 -17.13 6.32 22.86
CA ASN A 182 -17.81 5.83 21.66
C ASN A 182 -18.01 6.95 20.62
N LEU A 183 -17.62 6.74 19.36
CA LEU A 183 -17.90 7.70 18.27
C LEU A 183 -19.37 8.19 18.22
N ILE A 184 -20.28 7.48 18.89
CA ILE A 184 -21.68 7.85 19.08
C ILE A 184 -21.89 9.06 20.03
N ASP A 185 -20.99 9.25 21.01
CA ASP A 185 -21.00 10.39 21.94
C ASP A 185 -20.21 11.59 21.37
N GLU A 186 -19.19 11.35 20.53
CA GLU A 186 -18.42 12.40 19.83
C GLU A 186 -19.01 12.84 18.47
N CYS A 187 -19.90 12.05 17.85
CA CYS A 187 -20.88 12.57 16.88
C CYS A 187 -21.99 13.29 17.63
N SER A 188 -21.61 14.31 18.42
CA SER A 188 -22.49 15.07 19.28
C SER A 188 -23.76 15.44 18.52
N VAL A 189 -24.87 14.85 18.93
CA VAL A 189 -26.21 15.24 18.47
C VAL A 189 -26.36 16.75 18.57
N GLU A 190 -25.72 17.40 19.54
CA GLU A 190 -25.64 18.86 19.65
C GLU A 190 -24.85 19.56 18.53
N ALA A 191 -23.71 19.04 18.09
CA ALA A 191 -22.97 19.61 16.95
C ALA A 191 -23.70 19.37 15.62
N GLY A 192 -24.35 18.20 15.47
CA GLY A 192 -25.25 17.91 14.36
C GLY A 192 -26.50 18.80 14.37
N GLN A 193 -27.05 19.09 15.55
CA GLN A 193 -28.23 19.94 15.73
C GLN A 193 -27.90 21.41 15.48
N GLU A 194 -26.73 21.90 15.91
CA GLU A 194 -26.24 23.24 15.60
C GLU A 194 -25.98 23.42 14.09
N ALA A 195 -25.41 22.41 13.42
CA ALA A 195 -25.23 22.43 11.97
C ALA A 195 -26.57 22.42 11.21
N CYS A 196 -27.56 21.64 11.67
CA CYS A 196 -28.90 21.64 11.09
C CYS A 196 -29.64 22.96 11.30
N GLU A 197 -29.56 23.56 12.50
CA GLU A 197 -30.16 24.86 12.80
C GLU A 197 -29.53 25.99 11.97
N ALA A 198 -28.21 25.95 11.77
CA ALA A 198 -27.51 26.88 10.90
C ALA A 198 -27.93 26.76 9.42
N MET A 199 -28.22 25.53 8.94
CA MET A 199 -28.71 25.31 7.58
C MET A 199 -30.15 25.81 7.38
N GLU A 200 -31.04 25.59 8.35
CA GLU A 200 -32.42 26.11 8.28
C GLU A 200 -32.45 27.64 8.27
N GLU A 201 -31.60 28.29 9.07
CA GLU A 201 -31.49 29.75 9.07
C GLU A 201 -30.92 30.28 7.75
N LEU A 202 -29.97 29.57 7.14
CA LEU A 202 -29.45 29.91 5.81
C LEU A 202 -30.56 29.81 4.73
N GLU A 203 -31.38 28.75 4.78
CA GLU A 203 -32.51 28.56 3.86
C GLU A 203 -33.58 29.66 4.03
N ARG A 204 -33.79 30.14 5.26
CA ARG A 204 -34.69 31.26 5.54
C ARG A 204 -34.18 32.60 4.96
N VAL A 205 -32.87 32.83 5.01
CA VAL A 205 -32.26 34.12 4.61
C VAL A 205 -31.96 34.19 3.11
N MET A 206 -31.73 33.05 2.45
CA MET A 206 -31.34 32.99 1.04
C MET A 206 -32.35 33.66 0.08
N PRO A 207 -33.69 33.47 0.19
CA PRO A 207 -34.65 34.15 -0.69
C PRO A 207 -34.62 35.68 -0.54
N VAL A 208 -34.36 36.18 0.67
CA VAL A 208 -34.26 37.62 0.94
C VAL A 208 -33.00 38.20 0.30
N LEU A 209 -31.87 37.49 0.40
CA LEU A 209 -30.63 37.89 -0.26
C LEU A 209 -30.76 37.92 -1.78
N LEU A 210 -31.45 36.93 -2.37
CA LEU A 210 -31.71 36.89 -3.81
C LEU A 210 -32.58 38.07 -4.26
N ALA A 211 -33.65 38.39 -3.51
CA ALA A 211 -34.51 39.53 -3.82
C ALA A 211 -33.77 40.88 -3.75
N ILE A 212 -32.83 41.04 -2.80
CA ILE A 212 -31.99 42.24 -2.71
C ILE A 212 -31.00 42.31 -3.88
N SER A 213 -30.43 41.17 -4.30
CA SER A 213 -29.53 41.15 -5.46
C SER A 213 -30.24 41.51 -6.76
N ASP A 214 -31.49 41.10 -6.94
CA ASP A 214 -32.30 41.45 -8.11
C ASP A 214 -32.60 42.96 -8.14
N GLN A 215 -32.98 43.55 -7.00
CA GLN A 215 -33.19 45.00 -6.90
C GLN A 215 -31.92 45.82 -7.12
N TYR A 216 -30.75 45.30 -6.73
CA TYR A 216 -29.49 45.98 -6.99
C TYR A 216 -29.15 45.98 -8.49
N ASN A 217 -29.38 44.86 -9.19
CA ASN A 217 -29.14 44.74 -10.62
C ASN A 217 -30.07 45.63 -11.45
N ASP A 218 -31.37 45.71 -11.09
CA ASP A 218 -32.32 46.58 -11.78
C ASP A 218 -31.98 48.07 -11.67
N ASN A 219 -31.40 48.50 -10.54
CA ASN A 219 -30.98 49.89 -10.35
C ASN A 219 -29.69 50.26 -11.12
N GLN A 220 -28.91 49.30 -11.60
CA GLN A 220 -27.71 49.58 -12.41
C GLN A 220 -27.99 49.71 -13.91
N HIS A 221 -29.22 49.43 -14.37
CA HIS A 221 -29.59 49.49 -15.80
C HIS A 221 -30.56 50.63 -16.14
N ASN A 222 -30.82 51.54 -15.20
CA ASN A 222 -31.47 52.84 -15.44
C ASN A 222 -30.45 53.98 -15.30
#